data_AF-A0A2E2IYU1-F1
#
_entry.id   AF-A0A2E2IYU1-F1
#
_cell.length_a   1.000
_cell.length_b   1.000
_cell.length_c   1.000
_cell.angle_alpha   90.00
_cell.angle_beta   90.00
_cell.angle_gamma   90.00
#
_symmetry.space_group_name_H-M   'P 1'
#
loop_
_entity.id
_entity.type
_entity.pdbx_description
1 polymer ?
#
loop_
_entity_poly.entity_id
_entity_poly.type
_entity_poly.pdbx_seq_one_letter_code
_entity_poly.pdbx_strand_id
1 'polypeptide(L)'
;MFSSCEGPEGPPGEPGINILGQVFEVTINLNGANGFQQVVNIPTNIEVFESDAILVYRWEGTFDGADIWTPLPATYFDNGGTFLYTFNHTFFDVQFFLDGNFDLTTLGSEWKNDQSFRIAVVPAEFADANLTMEQLENATQVEFLGN
;
A
#
# COMPACT_ATOMS: atom_id res chain seq x y z
N MET A 1 -52.81 -25.84 -28.20
CA MET A 1 -51.39 -26.10 -27.86
C MET A 1 -50.67 -24.77 -27.93
N PHE A 2 -50.15 -24.26 -26.82
CA PHE A 2 -49.33 -23.05 -26.80
C PHE A 2 -47.88 -23.50 -26.58
N SER A 3 -47.05 -23.41 -27.62
CA SER A 3 -45.62 -23.67 -27.52
C SER A 3 -44.94 -22.35 -27.18
N SER A 4 -44.46 -22.23 -25.95
CA SER A 4 -43.58 -21.15 -25.52
C SER A 4 -42.23 -21.31 -26.22
N CYS A 5 -41.75 -20.28 -26.92
CA CYS A 5 -40.36 -20.19 -27.34
C CYS A 5 -39.61 -19.46 -26.23
N GLU A 6 -38.98 -20.18 -25.30
CA GLU A 6 -37.88 -19.59 -24.55
C GLU A 6 -36.74 -19.34 -25.55
N GLY A 7 -36.28 -18.09 -25.62
CA GLY A 7 -35.15 -17.72 -26.46
C GLY A 7 -33.88 -18.47 -26.01
N PRO A 8 -32.89 -18.63 -26.91
CA PRO A 8 -31.62 -19.22 -26.53
C PRO A 8 -31.00 -18.47 -25.35
N GLU A 9 -30.39 -19.21 -24.43
CA GLU A 9 -29.62 -18.64 -23.33
C GLU A 9 -28.54 -17.70 -23.90
N GLY A 10 -28.34 -16.55 -23.25
CA GLY A 10 -27.33 -15.58 -23.66
C GLY A 10 -25.91 -16.17 -23.59
N PRO A 11 -24.94 -15.55 -24.29
CA PRO A 11 -23.54 -15.96 -24.12
C PRO A 11 -23.14 -15.88 -22.63
N PRO A 12 -22.29 -16.81 -22.15
CA PRO A 12 -21.71 -16.70 -20.83
C PRO A 12 -21.11 -15.31 -20.62
N GLY A 13 -21.31 -14.73 -19.43
CA GLY A 13 -20.66 -13.47 -19.07
C GLY A 13 -19.13 -13.59 -19.14
N GLU A 14 -18.46 -12.46 -19.37
CA GLU A 14 -17.00 -12.41 -19.34
C GLU A 14 -16.48 -12.98 -18.00
N PRO A 15 -15.39 -13.77 -18.02
CA PRO A 15 -14.76 -14.24 -16.79
C PRO A 15 -14.44 -13.06 -15.87
N GLY A 16 -14.79 -13.17 -14.58
CA GLY A 16 -14.42 -12.15 -13.60
C GLY A 16 -12.90 -11.99 -13.53
N ILE A 17 -12.42 -10.74 -13.49
CA ILE A 17 -11.00 -10.43 -13.40
C ILE A 17 -10.55 -10.69 -11.95
N ASN A 18 -9.53 -11.54 -11.76
CA ASN A 18 -8.99 -11.81 -10.43
C ASN A 18 -7.92 -10.77 -10.08
N ILE A 19 -8.34 -9.65 -9.50
CA ILE A 19 -7.47 -8.53 -9.15
C ILE A 19 -6.95 -8.72 -7.71
N LEU A 20 -6.03 -9.67 -7.52
CA LEU A 20 -5.42 -9.89 -6.21
C LEU A 20 -4.28 -8.91 -5.99
N GLY A 21 -4.21 -8.36 -4.78
CA GLY A 21 -3.06 -7.55 -4.37
C GLY A 21 -1.77 -8.37 -4.32
N GLN A 22 -0.68 -7.71 -4.68
CA GLN A 22 0.65 -8.31 -4.76
C GLN A 22 1.54 -7.71 -3.67
N VAL A 23 2.32 -8.55 -3.01
CA VAL A 23 3.20 -8.14 -1.91
C VAL A 23 4.61 -8.64 -2.21
N PHE A 24 5.60 -7.79 -1.99
CA PHE A 24 7.01 -8.16 -2.04
C PHE A 24 7.78 -7.52 -0.90
N GLU A 25 8.92 -8.11 -0.57
CA GLU A 25 9.76 -7.68 0.54
C GLU A 25 11.16 -7.34 0.04
N VAL A 26 11.77 -6.32 0.64
CA VAL A 26 13.11 -5.85 0.28
C VAL A 26 13.90 -5.53 1.54
N THR A 27 15.20 -5.81 1.49
CA THR A 27 16.14 -5.44 2.55
C THR A 27 17.10 -4.40 2.01
N ILE A 28 17.19 -3.27 2.70
CA ILE A 28 17.95 -2.09 2.27
C ILE A 28 18.81 -1.53 3.39
N ASN A 29 19.80 -0.72 3.03
CA ASN A 29 20.59 0.06 3.97
C ASN A 29 20.16 1.53 3.87
N LEU A 30 20.00 2.22 4.98
CA LEU A 30 19.72 3.66 5.08
C LEU A 30 20.80 4.25 5.99
N ASN A 31 21.99 4.48 5.44
CA ASN A 31 23.16 4.88 6.20
C ASN A 31 23.87 6.09 5.56
N GLY A 32 24.95 6.55 6.17
CA GLY A 32 25.67 7.73 5.68
C GLY A 32 26.21 7.59 4.26
N ALA A 33 26.38 6.37 3.72
CA ALA A 33 26.90 6.16 2.38
C ALA A 33 25.89 6.51 1.28
N ASN A 34 24.59 6.38 1.54
CA ASN A 34 23.53 6.74 0.60
C ASN A 34 22.73 7.99 1.04
N GLY A 35 23.21 8.70 2.06
CA GLY A 35 22.52 9.86 2.59
C GLY A 35 21.19 9.51 3.23
N PHE A 36 21.08 8.33 3.84
CA PHE A 36 19.88 7.85 4.55
C PHE A 36 18.63 7.73 3.65
N GLN A 37 18.85 7.50 2.36
CA GLN A 37 17.79 7.28 1.38
C GLN A 37 18.14 6.17 0.41
N GLN A 38 17.15 5.41 -0.04
CA GLN A 38 17.35 4.38 -1.06
C GLN A 38 16.11 4.20 -1.93
N VAL A 39 16.32 4.12 -3.24
CA VAL A 39 15.28 3.81 -4.24
C VAL A 39 15.25 2.31 -4.49
N VAL A 40 14.04 1.75 -4.55
CA VAL A 40 13.77 0.35 -4.85
C VAL A 40 12.79 0.30 -6.01
N ASN A 41 13.21 -0.31 -7.11
CA ASN A 41 12.31 -0.54 -8.26
C ASN A 41 11.33 -1.66 -7.94
N ILE A 42 10.08 -1.47 -8.35
CA ILE A 42 9.07 -2.52 -8.27
C ILE A 42 9.45 -3.63 -9.28
N PRO A 43 9.45 -4.91 -8.87
CA PRO A 43 9.76 -6.03 -9.76
C PRO A 43 8.89 -6.02 -11.03
N THR A 44 9.49 -6.29 -12.19
CA THR A 44 8.78 -6.25 -13.49
C THR A 44 7.71 -7.32 -13.67
N ASN A 45 7.63 -8.28 -12.75
CA ASN A 45 6.59 -9.31 -12.71
C ASN A 45 5.35 -8.88 -11.91
N ILE A 46 5.37 -7.69 -11.33
CA ILE A 46 4.25 -7.05 -10.64
C ILE A 46 3.71 -5.96 -11.57
N GLU A 47 2.44 -6.08 -11.94
CA GLU A 47 1.78 -5.05 -12.73
C GLU A 47 1.23 -3.99 -11.76
N VAL A 48 1.63 -2.75 -11.96
CA VAL A 48 1.22 -1.61 -11.12
C VAL A 48 0.68 -0.52 -12.03
N PHE A 49 -0.53 -0.07 -11.72
CA PHE A 49 -1.17 1.05 -12.40
C PHE A 49 -1.04 2.33 -11.58
N GLU A 50 -1.19 3.48 -12.23
CA GLU A 50 -1.17 4.79 -11.54
C GLU A 50 -2.31 4.94 -10.51
N SER A 51 -3.39 4.18 -10.67
CA SER A 51 -4.52 4.16 -9.74
C SER A 51 -4.27 3.30 -8.49
N ASP A 52 -3.26 2.42 -8.52
CA ASP A 52 -3.00 1.47 -7.44
C ASP A 52 -2.42 2.16 -6.20
N ALA A 53 -2.81 1.67 -5.03
CA ALA A 53 -2.28 2.15 -3.77
C ALA A 53 -1.04 1.34 -3.37
N ILE A 54 0.03 2.03 -3.00
CA ILE A 54 1.25 1.41 -2.47
C ILE A 54 1.30 1.61 -0.96
N LEU A 55 1.23 0.50 -0.23
CA LEU A 55 1.34 0.46 1.22
C LEU A 55 2.68 -0.14 1.61
N VAL A 56 3.36 0.49 2.57
CA VAL A 56 4.70 0.08 2.99
C VAL A 56 4.71 -0.16 4.49
N TYR A 57 5.35 -1.26 4.88
CA TYR A 57 5.54 -1.66 6.27
C TYR A 57 7.02 -1.94 6.53
N ARG A 58 7.48 -1.61 7.74
CA ARG A 58 8.82 -1.97 8.22
C ARG A 58 8.73 -3.17 9.16
N TRP A 59 9.66 -4.10 9.04
CA TRP A 59 9.81 -5.22 9.97
C TRP A 59 10.41 -4.72 11.30
N GLU A 60 9.76 -5.04 12.42
CA GLU A 60 10.25 -4.69 13.76
C GLU A 60 10.86 -5.88 14.51
N GLY A 61 10.48 -7.11 14.14
CA GLY A 61 10.90 -8.30 14.84
C GLY A 61 9.91 -9.44 14.70
N THR A 62 10.04 -10.44 15.58
CA THR A 62 9.13 -11.58 15.64
C THR A 62 8.56 -11.75 17.05
N PHE A 63 7.30 -12.18 17.12
CA PHE A 63 6.63 -12.55 18.36
C PHE A 63 5.86 -13.86 18.14
N ASP A 64 6.12 -14.86 18.99
CA ASP A 64 5.55 -16.21 18.89
C ASP A 64 5.70 -16.84 17.49
N GLY A 65 6.81 -16.56 16.79
CA GLY A 65 7.09 -17.09 15.46
C GLY A 65 6.40 -16.36 14.31
N ALA A 66 5.69 -15.26 14.58
CA ALA A 66 5.10 -14.39 13.58
C ALA A 66 5.89 -13.07 13.45
N ASP A 67 6.03 -12.57 12.23
CA ASP A 67 6.67 -11.27 11.97
C ASP A 67 5.76 -10.10 12.35
N ILE A 68 6.37 -9.09 12.97
CA ILE A 68 5.72 -7.82 13.32
C ILE A 68 6.03 -6.78 12.25
N TRP A 69 4.97 -6.21 11.69
CA TRP A 69 5.04 -5.21 10.61
C TRP A 69 4.39 -3.92 11.06
N THR A 70 5.16 -2.83 11.04
CA THR A 70 4.69 -1.49 11.39
C THR A 70 4.48 -0.68 10.12
N PRO A 71 3.28 -0.09 9.89
CA PRO A 71 3.03 0.73 8.71
C PRO A 71 3.87 2.01 8.73
N LEU A 72 4.30 2.47 7.56
CA LEU A 72 4.98 3.76 7.38
C LEU A 72 4.00 4.86 6.98
N PRO A 73 4.25 6.13 7.35
CA PRO A 73 5.41 6.61 8.12
C PRO A 73 5.33 6.26 9.62
N ALA A 74 6.49 6.03 10.24
CA ALA A 74 6.60 5.70 11.66
C ALA A 74 7.73 6.49 12.33
N THR A 75 7.46 7.00 13.53
CA THR A 75 8.39 7.81 14.33
C THR A 75 8.91 7.02 15.53
N TYR A 76 10.22 7.13 15.79
CA TYR A 76 10.93 6.43 16.85
C TYR A 76 11.72 7.43 17.71
N PHE A 77 11.93 7.05 18.96
CA PHE A 77 12.63 7.87 19.94
C PHE A 77 13.92 7.18 20.37
N ASP A 78 15.01 7.92 20.31
CA ASP A 78 16.31 7.51 20.83
C ASP A 78 16.79 8.54 21.86
N ASN A 79 17.80 8.19 22.64
CA ASN A 79 18.36 9.04 23.69
C ASN A 79 18.94 10.36 23.13
N GLY A 80 19.31 10.38 21.84
CA GLY A 80 19.81 11.56 21.13
C GLY A 80 18.75 12.44 20.47
N GLY A 81 17.50 11.97 20.35
CA GLY A 81 16.44 12.71 19.65
C GLY A 81 15.35 11.81 19.07
N THR A 82 14.71 12.29 18.01
CA THR A 82 13.61 11.62 17.33
C THR A 82 13.99 11.43 15.86
N PHE A 83 13.70 10.25 15.33
CA PHE A 83 13.88 9.93 13.92
C PHE A 83 12.63 9.23 13.39
N LEU A 84 12.45 9.22 12.08
CA LEU A 84 11.31 8.61 11.42
C LEU A 84 11.72 7.90 10.14
N TYR A 85 10.99 6.82 9.84
CA TYR A 85 11.02 6.20 8.51
C TYR A 85 9.82 6.69 7.73
N THR A 86 10.06 7.10 6.49
CA THR A 86 9.01 7.49 5.55
C THR A 86 9.37 7.01 4.15
N PHE A 87 8.40 7.10 3.24
CA PHE A 87 8.59 6.75 1.85
C PHE A 87 7.77 7.68 0.95
N ASN A 88 8.20 7.78 -0.29
CA ASN A 88 7.40 8.21 -1.43
C ASN A 88 7.43 7.09 -2.46
N HIS A 89 6.48 7.13 -3.40
CA HIS A 89 6.43 6.13 -4.46
C HIS A 89 5.95 6.75 -5.77
N THR A 90 6.31 6.08 -6.84
CA THR A 90 5.67 6.19 -8.15
C THR A 90 5.04 4.84 -8.49
N PHE A 91 4.53 4.68 -9.71
CA PHE A 91 4.12 3.36 -10.19
C PHE A 91 5.31 2.48 -10.65
N PHE A 92 6.53 3.03 -10.67
CA PHE A 92 7.75 2.29 -11.04
C PHE A 92 8.61 1.90 -9.85
N ASP A 93 8.65 2.75 -8.83
CA ASP A 93 9.60 2.66 -7.73
C ASP A 93 9.04 3.17 -6.40
N VAL A 94 9.70 2.76 -5.33
CA VAL A 94 9.48 3.24 -3.96
C VAL A 94 10.81 3.76 -3.44
N GLN A 95 10.82 4.98 -2.93
CA GLN A 95 12.00 5.57 -2.31
C GLN A 95 11.76 5.72 -0.81
N PHE A 96 12.70 5.16 -0.05
CA PHE A 96 12.69 5.14 1.41
C PHE A 96 13.61 6.22 1.96
N PHE A 97 13.20 6.80 3.08
CA PHE A 97 13.98 7.82 3.80
C PHE A 97 14.03 7.50 5.29
N LEU A 98 15.17 7.78 5.88
CA LEU A 98 15.38 7.86 7.32
C LEU A 98 15.78 9.30 7.64
N ASP A 99 14.92 10.01 8.38
CA ASP A 99 15.11 11.41 8.74
C ASP A 99 15.04 11.59 10.26
N GLY A 100 15.61 12.67 10.80
CA GLY A 100 15.62 12.92 12.24
C GLY A 100 16.09 14.31 12.62
N ASN A 101 15.86 14.67 13.89
CA ASN A 101 16.21 15.99 14.43
C ASN A 101 17.63 16.07 15.04
N PHE A 102 18.47 15.07 14.77
CA PHE A 102 19.84 14.94 15.26
C PHE A 102 20.73 14.30 14.19
N ASP A 103 22.03 14.18 14.46
CA ASP A 103 22.97 13.55 13.54
C ASP A 103 22.72 12.03 13.44
N LEU A 104 22.07 11.61 12.35
CA LEU A 104 21.77 10.20 12.07
C LEU A 104 23.02 9.30 11.96
N THR A 105 24.22 9.88 11.80
CA THR A 105 25.45 9.07 11.82
C THR A 105 25.69 8.43 13.20
N THR A 106 25.18 9.03 14.28
CA THR A 106 25.29 8.50 15.65
C THR A 106 24.26 7.43 15.97
N LEU A 107 23.21 7.29 15.15
CA LEU A 107 22.18 6.27 15.34
C LEU A 107 22.80 4.86 15.26
N GLY A 108 22.25 3.91 16.00
CA GLY A 108 22.71 2.51 15.99
C GLY A 108 22.63 1.87 14.60
N SER A 109 23.54 0.92 14.31
CA SER A 109 23.56 0.21 13.03
C SER A 109 22.29 -0.62 12.79
N GLU A 110 21.63 -1.06 13.87
CA GLU A 110 20.37 -1.81 13.87
C GLU A 110 19.19 -1.03 13.29
N TRP A 111 19.30 0.30 13.18
CA TRP A 111 18.31 1.17 12.54
C TRP A 111 18.71 1.53 11.11
N LYS A 112 19.97 1.36 10.74
CA LYS A 112 20.51 1.83 9.46
C LYS A 112 20.78 0.71 8.47
N ASN A 113 21.19 -0.45 8.94
CA ASN A 113 21.62 -1.54 8.09
C ASN A 113 20.61 -2.67 8.08
N ASP A 114 20.49 -3.36 6.95
CA ASP A 114 19.65 -4.54 6.77
C ASP A 114 18.19 -4.32 7.23
N GLN A 115 17.63 -3.14 6.90
CA GLN A 115 16.25 -2.80 7.21
C GLN A 115 15.32 -3.48 6.20
N SER A 116 14.43 -4.33 6.70
CA SER A 116 13.45 -5.05 5.88
C SER A 116 12.13 -4.31 5.80
N PHE A 117 11.64 -4.15 4.57
CA PHE A 117 10.36 -3.52 4.26
C PHE A 117 9.49 -4.46 3.44
N ARG A 118 8.19 -4.43 3.73
CA ARG A 118 7.15 -5.11 2.97
C ARG A 118 6.34 -4.06 2.22
N ILE A 119 6.27 -4.20 0.90
CA ILE A 119 5.49 -3.35 0.01
C ILE A 119 4.29 -4.14 -0.49
N ALA A 120 3.10 -3.64 -0.24
CA ALA A 120 1.85 -4.17 -0.76
C ALA A 120 1.30 -3.23 -1.83
N VAL A 121 1.17 -3.75 -3.05
CA VAL A 121 0.46 -3.11 -4.15
C VAL A 121 -0.99 -3.55 -4.07
N VAL A 122 -1.86 -2.58 -3.78
CA VAL A 122 -3.30 -2.79 -3.66
C VAL A 122 -3.94 -2.30 -4.95
N PRO A 123 -4.53 -3.20 -5.75
CA PRO A 123 -5.17 -2.84 -6.98
C PRO A 123 -6.33 -1.88 -6.72
N ALA A 124 -6.37 -0.78 -7.45
CA ALA A 124 -7.44 0.19 -7.37
C ALA A 124 -7.71 0.81 -8.73
N GLU A 125 -8.93 1.30 -8.92
CA GLU A 125 -9.35 2.02 -10.12
C GLU A 125 -9.75 3.44 -9.72
N PHE A 126 -9.52 4.41 -10.60
CA PHE A 126 -10.01 5.76 -10.36
C PHE A 126 -11.53 5.75 -10.27
N ALA A 127 -12.08 6.32 -9.21
CA ALA A 127 -13.52 6.50 -9.11
C ALA A 127 -13.99 7.50 -10.19
N ASP A 128 -15.08 7.18 -10.88
CA ASP A 128 -15.84 8.14 -11.68
C ASP A 128 -16.46 9.18 -10.74
N ALA A 129 -15.71 10.25 -10.46
CA ALA A 129 -16.13 11.32 -9.55
C ALA A 129 -17.19 12.27 -10.16
N ASN A 130 -17.84 11.89 -11.25
CA ASN A 130 -18.99 12.61 -11.81
C ASN A 130 -20.28 12.16 -11.11
N LEU A 131 -20.33 12.28 -9.79
CA LEU A 131 -21.57 12.10 -9.06
C LEU A 131 -22.49 13.27 -9.40
N THR A 132 -23.65 12.99 -9.99
CA THR A 132 -24.68 14.01 -10.17
C THR A 132 -25.25 14.40 -8.80
N MET A 133 -25.77 15.63 -8.67
CA MET A 133 -26.43 16.08 -7.43
C MET A 133 -27.57 15.12 -7.01
N GLU A 134 -28.24 14.51 -7.99
CA GLU A 134 -29.26 13.48 -7.79
C GLU A 134 -28.72 12.18 -7.15
N GLN A 135 -27.48 11.79 -7.46
CA GLN A 135 -26.83 10.62 -6.86
C GLN A 135 -26.38 10.88 -5.42
N LEU A 136 -25.98 12.12 -5.10
CA LEU A 136 -25.60 12.53 -3.74
C LEU A 136 -26.80 12.59 -2.79
N GLU A 137 -27.96 13.04 -3.29
CA GLU A 137 -29.22 13.10 -2.52
C GLU A 137 -29.83 11.71 -2.29
N ASN A 138 -29.57 10.74 -3.17
CA ASN A 138 -30.03 9.35 -3.00
C ASN A 138 -29.10 8.53 -2.10
N ALA A 139 -27.79 8.80 -2.07
CA ALA A 139 -26.84 8.08 -1.19
C ALA A 139 -26.95 8.46 0.29
N THR A 140 -27.52 9.63 0.61
CA THR A 140 -27.71 10.12 1.99
C THR A 140 -29.03 9.69 2.63
N GLN A 141 -29.96 9.11 1.86
CA GLN A 141 -31.21 8.52 2.37
C GLN A 141 -31.04 7.05 2.76
N VAL A 142 -30.03 6.75 3.60
CA VAL A 142 -30.08 5.54 4.42
C VAL A 142 -30.89 5.90 5.67
N GLU A 143 -32.16 5.52 5.60
CA GLU A 143 -33.23 5.71 6.58
C GLU A 143 -32.77 5.44 8.02
N PHE A 144 -32.72 6.48 8.88
CA PHE A 144 -32.77 6.31 10.33
C PHE A 144 -34.20 5.91 10.69
N LEU A 145 -34.49 4.61 10.66
CA LEU A 145 -35.69 4.04 11.26
C LEU A 145 -35.48 3.82 12.77
N GLY A 146 -36.23 4.58 13.59
CA GLY A 146 -36.44 4.35 15.03
C GLY A 146 -35.64 5.31 15.93
N ASN A 147 -36.23 6.02 16.90
CA ASN A 147 -37.56 6.01 17.53
C ASN A 147 -37.98 7.45 17.86
#